data_AF-D8LR09-F1
#
_entry.id   AF-D8LR09-F1
#
_cell.length_a   1.000
_cell.length_b   1.000
_cell.length_c   1.000
_cell.angle_alpha   90.00
_cell.angle_beta   90.00
_cell.angle_gamma   90.00
#
_symmetry.space_group_name_H-M   'P 1'
#
loop_
_entity.id
_entity.type
_entity.pdbx_description
1 polymer ?
#
loop_
_entity_poly.entity_id
_entity_poly.type
_entity_poly.pdbx_seq_one_letter_code
_entity_poly.pdbx_strand_id
1 'polypeptide(L)'
;MMSKTRSRRKLCVWLAGKTAISAGQQKKGFNPRQTGVKEGPDPALEAFKKAPITGLLSEVPGIGPTAVGLLGEGEGDDCVKNTFQLIGKFLVLRGSKEDGQLIDCVEHCDKFYWWLKSKAVDNYRGRIVQCIAVKTNLSYPGIYDTDKWEDPEL
;
A
#
# COMPACT_ATOMS: atom_id res chain seq x y z
N MET A 1 62.33 -30.99 17.97
CA MET A 1 61.07 -30.59 18.64
C MET A 1 60.05 -30.21 17.58
N MET A 2 59.12 -31.12 17.31
CA MET A 2 57.97 -30.93 16.42
C MET A 2 56.81 -30.32 17.22
N SER A 3 56.07 -29.36 16.66
CA SER A 3 54.60 -29.43 16.53
C SER A 3 53.96 -28.06 16.21
N LYS A 4 53.69 -27.90 14.91
CA LYS A 4 52.47 -27.32 14.29
C LYS A 4 51.66 -26.28 15.09
N THR A 5 51.82 -25.02 14.67
CA THR A 5 50.87 -23.92 14.88
C THR A 5 49.50 -24.27 14.29
N ARG A 6 48.48 -24.30 15.16
CA ARG A 6 47.11 -24.67 14.82
C ARG A 6 46.40 -23.53 14.08
N SER A 7 45.92 -23.86 12.89
CA SER A 7 44.88 -23.18 12.12
C SER A 7 43.72 -22.70 12.99
N ARG A 8 43.23 -21.47 12.73
CA ARG A 8 41.79 -21.17 12.67
C ARG A 8 41.55 -19.83 11.96
N ARG A 9 40.98 -19.95 10.76
CA ARG A 9 40.32 -18.90 9.97
C ARG A 9 39.42 -18.07 10.88
N LYS A 10 39.66 -16.76 11.01
CA LYS A 10 38.63 -15.83 11.47
C LYS A 10 37.77 -15.45 10.26
N LEU A 11 36.74 -16.25 10.02
CA LEU A 11 35.52 -15.79 9.37
C LEU A 11 34.97 -14.65 10.24
N CYS A 12 35.12 -13.40 9.81
CA CYS A 12 34.21 -12.36 10.26
C CYS A 12 32.94 -12.48 9.41
N VAL A 13 32.03 -13.34 9.88
CA VAL A 13 30.61 -13.27 9.57
C VAL A 13 30.15 -11.90 10.05
N TRP A 14 29.98 -10.94 9.15
CA TRP A 14 29.21 -9.75 9.47
C TRP A 14 27.74 -10.15 9.54
N LEU A 15 27.22 -9.98 10.74
CA LEU A 15 25.90 -10.39 11.18
C LEU A 15 24.82 -9.75 10.31
N ALA A 16 23.91 -10.59 9.83
CA ALA A 16 22.58 -10.20 9.42
C ALA A 16 21.95 -9.34 10.53
N GLY A 17 21.72 -8.06 10.21
CA GLY A 17 20.93 -7.15 11.03
C GLY A 17 19.51 -7.69 11.14
N LYS A 18 19.25 -8.47 12.19
CA LYS A 18 17.92 -8.79 12.68
C LYS A 18 17.27 -7.50 13.18
N THR A 19 16.50 -6.81 12.35
CA THR A 19 15.45 -5.94 12.85
C THR A 19 14.36 -6.83 13.44
N ALA A 20 14.45 -7.05 14.74
CA ALA A 20 13.39 -7.61 15.54
C ALA A 20 12.16 -6.70 15.42
N ILE A 21 11.16 -7.12 14.65
CA ILE A 21 9.83 -6.53 14.70
C ILE A 21 9.21 -7.00 16.01
N SER A 22 9.03 -6.06 16.94
CA SER A 22 8.31 -6.23 18.18
C SER A 22 6.92 -6.84 17.92
N ALA A 23 6.75 -8.10 18.30
CA ALA A 23 5.44 -8.75 18.41
C ALA A 23 4.66 -8.05 19.52
N GLY A 24 3.59 -7.33 19.19
CA GLY A 24 2.72 -6.74 20.21
C GLY A 24 1.87 -5.53 19.84
N GLN A 25 1.70 -5.19 18.55
CA GLN A 25 0.70 -4.19 18.15
C GLN A 25 -0.40 -4.90 17.37
N GLN A 26 -1.53 -5.18 18.03
CA GLN A 26 -2.78 -5.45 17.33
C GLN A 26 -3.01 -4.26 16.38
N LYS A 27 -2.84 -4.49 15.07
CA LYS A 27 -3.12 -3.49 14.05
C LYS A 27 -4.62 -3.24 14.08
N LYS A 28 -5.05 -2.21 14.81
CA LYS A 28 -6.39 -1.65 14.65
C LYS A 28 -6.51 -1.30 13.16
N GLY A 29 -7.42 -1.98 12.45
CA GLY A 29 -7.65 -1.77 11.03
C GLY A 29 -7.92 -0.29 10.73
N PHE A 30 -7.58 0.16 9.54
CA PHE A 30 -7.82 1.54 9.15
C PHE A 30 -9.34 1.78 9.03
N ASN A 31 -9.85 2.87 9.62
CA ASN A 31 -11.27 3.24 9.50
C ASN A 31 -11.41 4.39 8.49
N PRO A 32 -12.11 4.18 7.35
CA PRO A 32 -12.28 5.19 6.31
C PRO A 32 -12.94 6.49 6.79
N ARG A 33 -13.96 6.36 7.64
CA ARG A 33 -14.78 7.50 8.11
C ARG A 33 -13.98 8.46 8.98
N GLN A 34 -12.94 7.98 9.65
CA GLN A 34 -12.10 8.81 10.54
C GLN A 34 -11.02 9.61 9.81
N THR A 35 -10.81 9.39 8.51
CA THR A 35 -9.60 9.89 7.81
C THR A 35 -9.88 10.77 6.59
N GLY A 36 -11.09 11.34 6.52
CA GLY A 36 -11.42 12.38 5.55
C GLY A 36 -12.08 11.90 4.27
N VAL A 37 -12.58 10.66 4.23
CA VAL A 37 -13.65 10.28 3.29
C VAL A 37 -14.92 10.96 3.80
N LYS A 38 -15.43 11.94 3.05
CA LYS A 38 -16.69 12.61 3.41
C LYS A 38 -17.85 11.73 3.01
N GLU A 39 -18.88 11.64 3.87
CA GLU A 39 -20.14 11.03 3.52
C GLU A 39 -20.85 11.87 2.43
N GLY A 40 -21.36 11.20 1.38
CA GLY A 40 -22.08 11.82 0.27
C GLY A 40 -21.35 11.83 -1.07
N PRO A 41 -22.01 12.31 -2.14
CA PRO A 41 -21.44 12.30 -3.49
C PRO A 41 -20.22 13.21 -3.58
N ASP A 42 -19.05 12.63 -3.87
CA ASP A 42 -17.81 13.35 -4.13
C ASP A 42 -17.66 13.61 -5.64
N PRO A 43 -17.81 14.86 -6.11
CA PRO A 43 -17.72 15.18 -7.54
C PRO A 43 -16.36 14.81 -8.15
N ALA A 44 -15.27 14.89 -7.36
CA ALA A 44 -13.94 14.56 -7.85
C ALA A 44 -13.75 13.05 -8.02
N LEU A 45 -14.30 12.25 -7.11
CA LEU A 45 -14.31 10.79 -7.24
C LEU A 45 -15.14 10.37 -8.46
N GLU A 46 -16.33 10.94 -8.65
CA GLU A 46 -17.20 10.63 -9.79
C GLU A 46 -16.58 11.06 -11.13
N ALA A 47 -15.92 12.22 -11.17
CA ALA A 47 -15.16 12.65 -12.34
C ALA A 47 -14.00 11.68 -12.64
N PHE A 48 -13.23 11.30 -11.61
CA PHE A 48 -12.12 10.36 -11.75
C PHE A 48 -12.58 8.98 -12.22
N LYS A 49 -13.72 8.48 -11.74
CA LYS A 49 -14.33 7.21 -12.18
C LYS A 49 -14.61 7.20 -13.69
N LYS A 50 -15.13 8.30 -14.23
CA LYS A 50 -15.52 8.42 -15.64
C LYS A 50 -14.35 8.76 -16.57
N ALA A 51 -13.34 9.49 -16.08
CA ALA A 51 -12.21 9.93 -16.88
C ALA A 51 -11.30 8.75 -17.29
N PRO A 52 -10.67 8.75 -18.48
CA PRO A 52 -9.61 7.80 -18.81
C PRO A 52 -8.37 8.07 -17.92
N ILE A 53 -7.59 7.02 -17.63
CA ILE A 53 -6.31 7.16 -16.92
C ILE A 53 -5.25 7.60 -17.94
N THR A 54 -4.65 8.77 -17.75
CA THR A 54 -3.60 9.28 -18.66
C THR A 54 -2.19 8.92 -18.21
N GLY A 55 -2.04 8.50 -16.95
CA GLY A 55 -0.76 8.21 -16.30
C GLY A 55 -0.28 9.32 -15.37
N LEU A 56 -0.97 10.45 -15.28
CA LEU A 56 -0.62 11.53 -14.36
C LEU A 56 -1.10 11.26 -12.93
N LEU A 57 -0.17 11.19 -11.97
CA LEU A 57 -0.50 10.93 -10.56
C LEU A 57 -1.38 12.02 -9.94
N SER A 58 -1.26 13.27 -10.39
CA SER A 58 -2.06 14.41 -9.92
C SER A 58 -3.54 14.33 -10.30
N GLU A 59 -3.93 13.43 -11.22
CA GLU A 59 -5.34 13.18 -11.55
C GLU A 59 -6.08 12.42 -10.46
N VAL A 60 -5.35 11.70 -9.59
CA VAL A 60 -5.94 10.94 -8.48
C VAL A 60 -6.32 11.92 -7.37
N PRO A 61 -7.60 12.01 -6.98
CA PRO A 61 -8.01 12.89 -5.89
C PRO A 61 -7.28 12.56 -4.59
N GLY A 62 -6.65 13.58 -3.99
CA GLY A 62 -5.83 13.45 -2.77
C GLY A 62 -4.33 13.37 -3.02
N ILE A 63 -3.87 13.21 -4.27
CA ILE A 63 -2.44 13.27 -4.63
C ILE A 63 -2.06 14.70 -5.05
N GLY A 64 -1.34 15.39 -4.17
CA GLY A 64 -0.71 16.68 -4.46
C GLY A 64 0.76 16.56 -4.88
N PRO A 65 1.43 17.67 -5.26
CA PRO A 65 2.83 17.67 -5.72
C PRO A 65 3.80 17.03 -4.74
N THR A 66 3.60 17.23 -3.43
CA THR A 66 4.41 16.58 -2.38
C THR A 66 4.27 15.07 -2.40
N ALA A 67 3.04 14.56 -2.53
CA ALA A 67 2.79 13.13 -2.60
C ALA A 67 3.38 12.51 -3.87
N VAL A 68 3.35 13.22 -5.00
CA VAL A 68 4.02 12.79 -6.24
C VAL A 68 5.53 12.61 -6.03
N GLY A 69 6.18 13.56 -5.35
CA GLY A 69 7.60 13.47 -5.01
C GLY A 69 7.89 12.21 -4.18
N LEU A 70 7.15 12.04 -3.07
CA LEU A 70 7.31 10.91 -2.14
C LEU A 70 7.04 9.55 -2.79
N LEU A 71 6.03 9.45 -3.66
CA LEU A 71 5.73 8.23 -4.41
C LEU A 71 6.85 7.88 -5.41
N GLY A 72 7.50 8.90 -5.98
CA GLY A 72 8.62 8.75 -6.91
C GLY A 72 9.95 8.36 -6.25
N GLU A 73 10.05 8.38 -4.92
CA GLU A 73 11.23 7.93 -4.18
C GLU A 73 11.33 6.38 -4.14
N GLY A 74 12.51 5.84 -3.89
CA GLY A 74 12.77 4.39 -3.81
C GLY A 74 13.32 3.78 -5.10
N GLU A 75 13.44 2.45 -5.10
CA GLU A 75 14.00 1.67 -6.21
C GLU A 75 13.01 0.61 -6.71
N GLY A 76 13.12 0.22 -7.98
CA GLY A 76 12.29 -0.82 -8.60
C GLY A 76 10.79 -0.58 -8.44
N ASP A 77 10.08 -1.60 -7.95
CA ASP A 77 8.62 -1.63 -7.82
C ASP A 77 8.08 -0.78 -6.64
N ASP A 78 8.96 -0.11 -5.90
CA ASP A 78 8.57 0.87 -4.90
C ASP A 78 8.60 2.32 -5.41
N CYS A 79 9.19 2.55 -6.59
CA CYS A 79 9.21 3.84 -7.27
C CYS A 79 7.99 4.00 -8.18
N VAL A 80 7.04 4.84 -7.77
CA VAL A 80 5.79 5.09 -8.49
C VAL A 80 5.83 6.48 -9.12
N LYS A 81 5.89 6.51 -10.46
CA LYS A 81 5.99 7.73 -11.27
C LYS A 81 4.74 8.03 -12.09
N ASN A 82 3.84 7.05 -12.25
CA ASN A 82 2.61 7.20 -12.99
C ASN A 82 1.44 6.43 -12.36
N THR A 83 0.21 6.78 -12.76
CA THR A 83 -1.01 6.19 -12.21
C THR A 83 -1.15 4.70 -12.48
N PHE A 84 -0.60 4.19 -13.59
CA PHE A 84 -0.61 2.76 -13.90
C PHE A 84 0.24 1.96 -12.91
N GLN A 85 1.41 2.49 -12.54
CA GLN A 85 2.27 1.90 -11.50
C GLN A 85 1.59 1.92 -10.13
N LEU A 86 0.87 3.00 -9.80
CA LEU A 86 0.12 3.08 -8.55
C LEU A 86 -0.99 2.01 -8.49
N ILE A 87 -1.73 1.82 -9.59
CA ILE A 87 -2.72 0.75 -9.73
C ILE A 87 -2.05 -0.62 -9.67
N GLY A 88 -0.93 -0.80 -10.35
CA GLY A 88 -0.14 -2.03 -10.29
C GLY A 88 0.28 -2.37 -8.86
N LYS A 89 0.75 -1.37 -8.11
CA LYS A 89 1.08 -1.53 -6.69
C LYS A 89 -0.12 -1.93 -5.86
N PHE A 90 -1.28 -1.30 -6.07
CA PHE A 90 -2.53 -1.69 -5.43
C PHE A 90 -2.86 -3.16 -5.74
N LEU A 91 -2.80 -3.58 -7.01
CA LEU A 91 -3.06 -4.96 -7.44
C LEU A 91 -2.08 -5.96 -6.82
N VAL A 92 -0.78 -5.65 -6.76
CA VAL A 92 0.23 -6.53 -6.14
C VAL A 92 -0.06 -6.76 -4.65
N LEU A 93 -0.62 -5.77 -3.95
CA LEU A 93 -1.00 -5.93 -2.54
C LEU A 93 -2.25 -6.80 -2.34
N ARG A 94 -2.95 -7.19 -3.41
CA ARG A 94 -4.02 -8.19 -3.39
C ARG A 94 -3.44 -9.61 -3.29
N GLY A 95 -2.80 -9.89 -2.17
CA GLY A 95 -2.16 -11.18 -1.91
C GLY A 95 -3.14 -12.30 -1.56
N SER A 96 -2.58 -13.50 -1.40
CA SER A 96 -3.26 -14.65 -0.80
C SER A 96 -2.89 -14.78 0.68
N LYS A 97 -3.83 -15.29 1.48
CA LYS A 97 -3.61 -15.82 2.81
C LYS A 97 -2.88 -17.16 2.73
N GLU A 98 -2.46 -17.69 3.88
CA GLU A 98 -1.71 -18.95 3.99
C GLU A 98 -2.47 -20.16 3.43
N ASP A 99 -3.80 -20.11 3.43
CA ASP A 99 -4.71 -21.13 2.89
C ASP A 99 -4.93 -21.02 1.37
N GLY A 100 -4.24 -20.09 0.70
CA GLY A 100 -4.38 -19.82 -0.73
C GLY A 100 -5.58 -18.97 -1.11
N GLN A 101 -6.46 -18.61 -0.16
CA GLN A 101 -7.57 -17.70 -0.43
C GLN A 101 -7.06 -16.26 -0.58
N LEU A 102 -7.74 -15.45 -1.39
CA LEU A 102 -7.42 -14.03 -1.48
C LEU A 102 -7.74 -13.34 -0.15
N ILE A 103 -6.96 -12.33 0.21
CA ILE A 103 -7.23 -11.49 1.38
C ILE A 103 -8.61 -10.82 1.26
N ASP A 104 -9.19 -10.28 2.33
CA ASP A 104 -10.47 -9.55 2.17
C ASP A 104 -10.26 -8.16 1.53
N CYS A 105 -11.30 -7.54 0.97
CA CYS A 105 -11.24 -6.19 0.41
C CYS A 105 -10.82 -5.14 1.45
N VAL A 106 -11.26 -5.27 2.71
CA VAL A 106 -10.88 -4.38 3.80
C VAL A 106 -9.39 -4.51 4.11
N GLU A 107 -8.92 -5.75 4.26
CA GLU A 107 -7.51 -6.04 4.51
C GLU A 107 -6.60 -5.57 3.36
N HIS A 108 -7.09 -5.68 2.12
CA HIS A 108 -6.38 -5.19 0.94
C HIS A 108 -6.23 -3.67 0.93
N CYS A 109 -7.32 -2.95 1.20
CA CYS A 109 -7.31 -1.50 1.31
C CYS A 109 -6.41 -1.02 2.47
N ASP A 110 -6.44 -1.74 3.60
CA ASP A 110 -5.56 -1.48 4.74
C ASP A 110 -4.08 -1.63 4.37
N LYS A 111 -3.71 -2.72 3.68
CA LYS A 111 -2.33 -2.92 3.21
C LYS A 111 -1.87 -1.76 2.33
N PHE A 112 -2.73 -1.29 1.43
CA PHE A 112 -2.41 -0.13 0.58
C PHE A 112 -2.29 1.17 1.38
N TYR A 113 -3.18 1.40 2.34
CA TYR A 113 -3.12 2.56 3.23
C TYR A 113 -1.82 2.61 4.04
N TRP A 114 -1.40 1.47 4.60
CA TRP A 114 -0.15 1.36 5.36
C TRP A 114 1.08 1.48 4.46
N TRP A 115 1.01 0.99 3.22
CA TRP A 115 2.07 1.24 2.25
C TRP A 115 2.21 2.74 1.93
N LEU A 116 1.10 3.46 1.67
CA LEU A 116 1.14 4.92 1.49
C LEU A 116 1.75 5.63 2.70
N LYS A 117 1.41 5.17 3.92
CA LYS A 117 2.03 5.69 5.15
C LYS A 117 3.55 5.42 5.20
N SER A 118 4.00 4.25 4.77
CA SER A 118 5.43 3.92 4.71
C SER A 118 6.20 4.81 3.72
N LYS A 119 5.52 5.34 2.70
CA LYS A 119 6.04 6.36 1.77
C LYS A 119 5.91 7.79 2.32
N ALA A 120 5.57 7.95 3.60
CA ALA A 120 5.34 9.25 4.26
C ALA A 120 4.24 10.12 3.61
N VAL A 121 3.29 9.52 2.87
CA VAL A 121 2.12 10.24 2.38
C VAL A 121 1.15 10.42 3.55
N ASP A 122 1.20 11.56 4.25
CA ASP A 122 0.42 11.71 5.49
C ASP A 122 -1.05 12.06 5.27
N ASN A 123 -1.32 12.95 4.31
CA ASN A 123 -2.64 13.55 4.07
C ASN A 123 -3.45 12.75 3.04
N TYR A 124 -4.78 12.75 3.20
CA TYR A 124 -5.76 12.22 2.23
C TYR A 124 -5.58 10.75 1.82
N ARG A 125 -4.78 9.94 2.53
CA ARG A 125 -4.54 8.52 2.22
C ARG A 125 -5.83 7.71 2.03
N GLY A 126 -6.81 7.89 2.91
CA GLY A 126 -8.11 7.20 2.80
C GLY A 126 -8.81 7.50 1.48
N ARG A 127 -8.79 8.76 1.06
CA ARG A 127 -9.34 9.19 -0.23
C ARG A 127 -8.57 8.61 -1.41
N ILE A 128 -7.24 8.57 -1.34
CA ILE A 128 -6.41 7.95 -2.38
C ILE A 128 -6.76 6.45 -2.51
N VAL A 129 -6.87 5.74 -1.38
CA VAL A 129 -7.26 4.32 -1.35
C VAL A 129 -8.63 4.13 -1.99
N GLN A 130 -9.63 4.90 -1.59
CA GLN A 130 -10.99 4.83 -2.15
C GLN A 130 -10.99 5.10 -3.67
N CYS A 131 -10.30 6.15 -4.13
CA CYS A 131 -10.24 6.50 -5.55
C CYS A 131 -9.62 5.38 -6.39
N ILE A 132 -8.48 4.83 -5.95
CA ILE A 132 -7.81 3.75 -6.66
C ILE A 132 -8.65 2.48 -6.61
N ALA A 133 -9.18 2.09 -5.45
CA ALA A 133 -9.96 0.87 -5.30
C ALA A 133 -11.24 0.89 -6.15
N VAL A 134 -12.01 1.98 -6.11
CA VAL A 134 -13.21 2.14 -6.94
C VAL A 134 -12.86 2.13 -8.42
N LYS A 135 -11.78 2.81 -8.83
CA LYS A 135 -11.35 2.84 -10.23
C LYS A 135 -10.92 1.46 -10.72
N THR A 136 -10.15 0.73 -9.91
CA THR A 136 -9.70 -0.62 -10.24
C THR A 136 -10.86 -1.60 -10.29
N ASN A 137 -11.88 -1.44 -9.45
CA ASN A 137 -13.10 -2.28 -9.47
C ASN A 137 -13.88 -2.21 -10.79
N LEU A 138 -13.78 -1.10 -11.53
CA LEU A 138 -14.40 -1.00 -12.87
C LEU A 138 -13.76 -1.95 -13.88
N SER A 139 -12.46 -2.25 -13.72
CA SER A 139 -11.72 -3.18 -14.61
C SER A 139 -11.66 -4.60 -14.05
N TYR A 140 -11.67 -4.74 -12.71
CA TYR A 140 -11.60 -6.01 -12.00
C TYR A 140 -12.75 -6.09 -10.98
N PRO A 141 -13.98 -6.39 -11.43
CA PRO A 141 -15.14 -6.44 -10.55
C PRO A 141 -14.94 -7.42 -9.39
N GLY A 142 -15.29 -6.99 -8.18
CA GLY A 142 -15.17 -7.79 -6.95
C GLY A 142 -13.87 -7.59 -6.17
N ILE A 143 -12.97 -6.72 -6.63
CA ILE A 143 -11.76 -6.36 -5.87
C ILE A 143 -12.04 -5.41 -4.71
N TYR A 144 -13.09 -4.60 -4.84
CA TYR A 144 -13.48 -3.59 -3.87
C TYR A 144 -15.00 -3.58 -3.70
N ASP A 145 -15.43 -3.50 -2.45
CA ASP A 145 -16.82 -3.39 -2.03
C ASP A 145 -16.92 -2.17 -1.11
N THR A 146 -17.65 -1.15 -1.57
CA THR A 146 -17.79 0.12 -0.84
C THR A 146 -18.45 -0.10 0.50
N ASP A 147 -19.50 -0.92 0.56
CA ASP A 147 -20.33 -1.07 1.74
C ASP A 147 -19.52 -1.77 2.85
N LYS A 148 -18.81 -2.84 2.49
CA LYS A 148 -17.92 -3.56 3.43
C LYS A 148 -16.75 -2.73 3.93
N TRP A 149 -16.22 -1.84 3.09
CA TRP A 149 -15.08 -1.02 3.47
C TRP A 149 -15.48 0.12 4.39
N GLU A 150 -16.59 0.79 4.09
CA GLU A 150 -17.11 1.90 4.89
C GLU A 150 -17.77 1.43 6.20
N ASP A 151 -18.25 0.19 6.24
CA ASP A 151 -18.85 -0.43 7.42
C ASP A 151 -18.37 -1.88 7.60
N PRO A 152 -17.19 -2.10 8.21
CA PRO A 152 -16.64 -3.44 8.38
C PRO A 152 -17.36 -4.30 9.43
N GLU A 153 -18.39 -3.77 10.11
CA GLU A 153 -19.21 -4.51 11.09
C GLU A 153 -20.51 -5.08 10.48
N LEU A 154 -20.76 -4.86 9.18
CA LEU A 154 -21.90 -5.35 8.41
C LEU A 154 -21.67 -6.74 7.77
#